data_AF-A0A544VSA3-F1
#
_entry.id   AF-A0A544VSA3-F1
#
_cell.length_a   1.000
_cell.length_b   1.000
_cell.length_c   1.000
_cell.angle_alpha   90.00
_cell.angle_beta   90.00
_cell.angle_gamma   90.00
#
_symmetry.space_group_name_H-M   'P 1'
#
loop_
_entity.id
_entity.type
_entity.pdbx_description
1 polymer ?
#
loop_
_entity_poly.entity_id
_entity_poly.type
_entity_poly.pdbx_seq_one_letter_code
_entity_poly.pdbx_strand_id
1 'polypeptide(L)'
;MIFPSTAGTWRDPNNFNKQWRQVRDGVGGAGVTTHSFRKTVATLIDGGGLSARIGADHLGHTNVSMTQDRYMARGRSHIEVADLLDRAINVE
;
A
#
# COMPACT_ATOMS: atom_id res chain seq x y z
N MET A 1 10.41 22.70 9.92
CA MET A 1 10.42 21.75 8.79
C MET A 1 11.05 20.44 9.27
N ILE A 2 10.48 19.27 8.96
CA ILE A 2 10.93 17.97 9.53
C ILE A 2 12.02 17.28 8.67
N PHE A 3 12.01 17.45 7.34
CA PHE A 3 12.95 16.79 6.42
C PHE A 3 13.78 17.78 5.56
N PRO A 4 14.70 18.53 6.17
CA PRO A 4 15.43 19.60 5.48
C PRO A 4 16.33 19.09 4.35
N SER A 5 16.64 19.99 3.41
CA SER A 5 17.79 19.86 2.53
C SER A 5 19.09 19.91 3.35
N THR A 6 20.23 19.55 2.75
CA THR A 6 21.54 19.70 3.40
C THR A 6 21.87 21.16 3.73
N ALA A 7 21.19 22.13 3.11
CA ALA A 7 21.31 23.56 3.39
C ALA A 7 20.29 24.06 4.43
N GLY A 8 19.50 23.18 5.05
CA GLY A 8 18.48 23.56 6.05
C GLY A 8 17.18 24.10 5.47
N THR A 9 17.03 24.14 4.14
CA THR A 9 15.85 24.66 3.44
C THR A 9 14.88 23.55 3.03
N TRP A 10 13.77 23.92 2.37
CA TRP A 10 12.85 22.97 1.76
C TRP A 10 13.59 22.04 0.79
N ARG A 11 13.32 20.74 0.90
CA ARG A 11 13.87 19.76 -0.01
C ARG A 11 13.10 19.82 -1.33
N ASP A 12 13.83 20.07 -2.42
CA ASP A 12 13.24 20.06 -3.75
C ASP A 12 12.77 18.63 -4.13
N PRO A 13 11.52 18.46 -4.58
CA PRO A 13 10.98 17.15 -4.93
C PRO A 13 11.73 16.46 -6.08
N ASN A 14 12.21 17.20 -7.08
CA ASN A 14 12.90 16.62 -8.23
C ASN A 14 14.28 16.08 -7.82
N ASN A 15 15.00 16.84 -7.00
CA ASN A 15 16.28 16.40 -6.42
C ASN A 15 16.11 15.16 -5.54
N PHE A 16 15.06 15.13 -4.71
CA PHE A 16 14.73 13.94 -3.92
C PHE A 16 14.41 12.75 -4.83
N ASN A 17 13.55 12.91 -5.83
CA ASN A 17 13.18 11.85 -6.76
C ASN A 17 14.39 11.29 -7.53
N LYS A 18 15.34 12.16 -7.91
CA LYS A 18 16.60 11.75 -8.56
C LYS A 18 17.45 10.89 -7.63
N GLN A 19 17.67 11.34 -6.39
CA GLN A 19 18.43 10.57 -5.40
C GLN A 19 17.74 9.25 -5.08
N TRP A 20 16.42 9.27 -4.94
CA TRP A 20 15.63 8.08 -4.68
C TRP A 20 15.72 7.03 -5.80
N ARG A 21 15.75 7.48 -7.06
CA ARG A 21 15.97 6.59 -8.22
C ARG A 21 17.33 5.91 -8.14
N GLN A 22 18.40 6.65 -7.82
CA GLN A 22 19.74 6.08 -7.69
C GLN A 22 19.81 5.00 -6.60
N VAL A 23 19.20 5.25 -5.44
CA VAL A 23 19.13 4.27 -4.35
C VAL A 23 18.39 3.02 -4.80
N ARG A 24 17.21 3.18 -5.42
CA ARG A 24 16.42 2.06 -5.95
C ARG A 24 17.19 1.21 -6.94
N ASP A 25 17.88 1.83 -7.88
CA ASP A 25 18.65 1.11 -8.90
C ASP A 25 19.78 0.30 -8.24
N GLY A 26 20.45 0.88 -7.22
CA GLY A 26 21.51 0.20 -6.46
C GLY A 26 21.04 -0.98 -5.62
N VAL A 27 19.75 -1.06 -5.25
CA VAL A 27 19.19 -2.18 -4.47
C VAL A 27 18.35 -3.15 -5.31
N GLY A 28 18.40 -3.04 -6.65
CA GLY A 28 17.61 -3.89 -7.55
C GLY A 28 16.11 -3.58 -7.57
N GLY A 29 15.71 -2.42 -7.04
CA GLY A 29 14.32 -1.96 -6.91
C GLY A 29 13.87 -1.00 -8.02
N ALA A 30 14.40 -1.13 -9.25
CA ALA A 30 14.14 -0.18 -10.34
C ALA A 30 12.64 0.05 -10.61
N GLY A 31 11.81 -1.00 -10.49
CA GLY A 31 10.35 -0.95 -10.65
C GLY A 31 9.56 -0.41 -9.45
N VAL A 32 10.20 -0.18 -8.30
CA VAL A 32 9.55 0.35 -7.10
C VAL A 32 9.33 1.85 -7.26
N THR A 33 8.13 2.34 -6.96
CA THR A 33 7.79 3.76 -7.02
C THR A 33 7.28 4.24 -5.66
N THR A 34 7.10 5.55 -5.48
CA THR A 34 6.42 6.09 -4.30
C THR A 34 5.02 5.47 -4.11
N HIS A 35 4.32 5.19 -5.22
CA HIS A 35 3.04 4.48 -5.15
C HIS A 35 3.18 3.04 -4.65
N SER A 36 4.28 2.34 -4.95
CA SER A 36 4.51 0.98 -4.45
C SER A 36 4.52 0.94 -2.92
N PHE A 37 5.12 1.93 -2.25
CA PHE A 37 5.06 2.04 -0.78
C PHE A 37 3.64 2.26 -0.27
N ARG A 38 2.89 3.18 -0.90
CA ARG A 38 1.49 3.41 -0.53
C ARG A 38 0.63 2.16 -0.68
N LYS A 39 0.82 1.37 -1.75
CA LYS A 39 0.14 0.08 -1.94
C LYS A 39 0.55 -0.96 -0.89
N THR A 40 1.83 -0.96 -0.51
CA THR A 40 2.35 -1.87 0.52
C THR A 40 1.67 -1.58 1.86
N VAL A 41 1.57 -0.32 2.26
CA VAL A 41 0.84 0.08 3.49
C VAL A 41 -0.63 -0.36 3.43
N ALA A 42 -1.31 -0.11 2.30
CA ALA A 42 -2.70 -0.54 2.12
C ALA A 42 -2.87 -2.05 2.25
N THR A 43 -1.94 -2.82 1.70
CA THR A 43 -1.93 -4.29 1.77
C THR A 43 -1.69 -4.78 3.20
N LEU A 44 -0.83 -4.11 3.97
CA LEU A 44 -0.60 -4.45 5.37
C LEU A 44 -1.83 -4.15 6.23
N ILE A 45 -2.50 -3.02 6.00
CA ILE A 45 -3.75 -2.66 6.69
C ILE A 45 -4.83 -3.72 6.42
N ASP A 46 -5.03 -4.08 5.15
CA ASP A 46 -5.99 -5.11 4.74
C ASP A 46 -5.62 -6.50 5.30
N GLY A 47 -4.35 -6.88 5.24
CA GLY A 47 -3.85 -8.12 5.83
C GLY A 47 -3.96 -8.19 7.36
N GLY A 48 -3.99 -7.04 8.04
CA GLY A 48 -4.28 -6.94 9.47
C GLY A 48 -5.77 -7.02 9.82
N GLY A 49 -6.65 -7.25 8.85
CA GLY A 49 -8.10 -7.33 9.05
C GLY A 49 -8.79 -5.99 9.27
N LEU A 50 -8.10 -4.87 9.04
CA LEU A 50 -8.69 -3.55 9.15
C LEU A 50 -9.53 -3.23 7.90
N SER A 51 -10.60 -2.47 8.10
CA SER A 51 -11.53 -2.17 7.02
C SER A 51 -10.90 -1.31 5.92
N ALA A 52 -11.43 -1.45 4.69
CA ALA A 52 -11.07 -0.59 3.58
C ALA A 52 -11.27 0.90 3.86
N ARG A 53 -12.23 1.26 4.71
CA ARG A 53 -12.45 2.64 5.14
C ARG A 53 -11.29 3.17 5.98
N ILE A 54 -10.82 2.40 6.96
CA ILE A 54 -9.63 2.77 7.75
C ILE A 54 -8.41 2.93 6.83
N GLY A 55 -8.24 2.03 5.87
CA GLY A 55 -7.19 2.15 4.85
C GLY A 55 -7.32 3.42 4.00
N ALA A 56 -8.53 3.78 3.58
CA ALA A 56 -8.77 5.01 2.82
C ALA A 56 -8.50 6.27 3.62
N ASP A 57 -8.93 6.31 4.88
CA ASP A 57 -8.69 7.44 5.78
C ASP A 57 -7.19 7.62 6.03
N HIS A 58 -6.45 6.53 6.26
CA HIS A 58 -4.99 6.57 6.42
C HIS A 58 -4.27 7.08 5.15
N LEU A 59 -4.73 6.65 3.98
CA LEU A 59 -4.15 7.05 2.70
C LEU A 59 -4.63 8.44 2.23
N GLY A 60 -5.64 9.02 2.87
CA GLY A 60 -6.25 10.29 2.48
C GLY A 60 -7.06 10.20 1.18
N HIS A 61 -7.70 9.06 0.92
CA HIS A 61 -8.56 8.91 -0.25
C HIS A 61 -10.01 9.32 0.09
N THR A 62 -10.57 10.25 -0.69
CA THR A 62 -11.97 10.67 -0.55
C THR A 62 -12.95 9.52 -0.76
N ASN A 63 -12.66 8.66 -1.74
CA ASN A 63 -13.51 7.52 -2.10
C ASN A 63 -12.85 6.23 -1.62
N VAL A 64 -13.55 5.46 -0.77
CA VAL A 64 -13.06 4.18 -0.23
C VAL A 64 -12.75 3.18 -1.35
N SER A 65 -13.53 3.18 -2.43
CA SER A 65 -13.32 2.32 -3.61
C SER A 65 -11.93 2.50 -4.22
N MET A 66 -11.35 3.70 -4.19
CA MET A 66 -9.99 3.93 -4.71
C MET A 66 -8.95 3.08 -3.97
N THR A 67 -9.08 2.96 -2.66
CA THR A 67 -8.19 2.12 -1.84
C THR A 67 -8.34 0.65 -2.22
N GLN A 68 -9.57 0.16 -2.29
CA GLN A 68 -9.85 -1.24 -2.65
C GLN A 68 -9.38 -1.56 -4.07
N ASP A 69 -9.57 -0.63 -5.01
CA ASP A 69 -9.34 -0.89 -6.41
C ASP A 69 -7.89 -0.74 -6.85
N ARG A 70 -7.19 0.24 -6.28
CA ARG A 70 -5.85 0.62 -6.76
C ARG A 70 -4.74 0.29 -5.77
N TYR A 71 -5.04 0.21 -4.48
CA TYR A 71 -4.03 0.14 -3.43
C TYR A 71 -3.99 -1.19 -2.67
N MET A 72 -5.12 -1.82 -2.40
CA MET A 72 -5.17 -3.14 -1.78
C MET A 72 -4.79 -4.24 -2.77
N ALA A 73 -4.05 -5.24 -2.29
CA ALA A 73 -3.70 -6.41 -3.09
C ALA A 73 -4.94 -7.23 -3.44
N ARG A 74 -4.97 -7.77 -4.66
CA ARG A 74 -6.06 -8.59 -5.20
C ARG A 74 -5.59 -10.02 -5.47
N GLY A 75 -6.54 -10.95 -5.64
CA GLY A 75 -6.25 -12.32 -6.06
C GLY A 75 -5.64 -13.21 -4.96
N ARG A 76 -5.86 -12.88 -3.68
CA ARG A 76 -5.48 -13.74 -2.57
C ARG A 76 -6.48 -14.88 -2.42
N SER A 77 -5.97 -16.09 -2.19
CA SER A 77 -6.81 -17.22 -1.79
C SER A 77 -7.16 -17.09 -0.32
N HIS A 78 -8.44 -17.21 0.01
CA HIS A 78 -8.95 -17.17 1.38
C HIS A 78 -9.47 -18.55 1.75
N ILE A 79 -8.70 -19.30 2.55
CA ILE A 79 -9.08 -20.65 3.00
C ILE A 79 -10.36 -20.57 3.84
N GLU A 80 -10.56 -19.47 4.56
CA GLU A 80 -11.75 -19.22 5.37
C GLU A 80 -13.04 -19.21 4.51
N VAL A 81 -12.93 -18.81 3.23
CA VAL A 81 -14.05 -18.87 2.28
C VAL A 81 -14.34 -20.32 1.91
N ALA A 82 -13.31 -21.14 1.69
CA ALA A 82 -13.50 -22.57 1.45
C ALA A 82 -14.13 -23.26 2.67
N ASP A 83 -13.65 -22.97 3.90
CA ASP A 83 -14.20 -23.51 5.14
C ASP A 83 -15.65 -23.07 5.38
N LEU A 84 -16.01 -21.83 5.01
CA LEU A 84 -17.37 -21.34 5.08
C LEU A 84 -18.30 -22.11 4.12
N LEU A 85 -17.84 -22.33 2.89
CA LEU A 85 -18.62 -23.04 1.88
C LEU A 85 -18.79 -24.52 2.23
N ASP A 86 -17.74 -25.18 2.72
CA ASP A 86 -17.80 -26.57 3.15
C ASP A 86 -18.86 -26.78 4.24
N ARG A 87 -18.86 -25.91 5.26
CA ARG A 87 -19.88 -25.92 6.31
C ARG A 87 -21.29 -25.68 5.79
N ALA A 88 -21.46 -24.80 4.81
CA ALA A 88 -22.78 -24.48 4.25
C ALA A 88 -23.36 -25.62 3.39
N ILE A 89 -22.49 -26.41 2.76
CA ILE A 89 -22.89 -27.55 1.92
C ILE A 89 -23.14 -28.80 2.77
N ASN A 90 -22.34 -29.01 3.82
CA ASN A 90 -22.40 -30.20 4.68
C ASN A 90 -23.34 -30.04 5.89
N VAL A 91 -24.34 -29.14 5.83
CA VAL A 91 -25.35 -29.01 6.90
C VAL A 91 -26.31 -30.20 6.81
N GLU A 92 -26.20 -31.16 7.74
CA GLU A 92 -27.27 -32.10 8.13
C GLU A 92 -28.31 -31.42 9.03
#